data_AF-A0A6N9NP55-F1
#
_entry.id   AF-A0A6N9NP55-F1
#
_cell.length_a   1.000
_cell.length_b   1.000
_cell.length_c   1.000
_cell.angle_alpha   90.00
_cell.angle_beta   90.00
_cell.angle_gamma   90.00
#
_symmetry.space_group_name_H-M   'P 1'
#
loop_
_entity.id
_entity.type
_entity.pdbx_description
1 polymer ?
#
loop_
_entity_poly.entity_id
_entity_poly.type
_entity_poly.pdbx_seq_one_letter_code
_entity_poly.pdbx_strand_id
1 'polypeptide(L)' 'MKKFTLTLLSIFTFLISNAQESIEMADQLRSEGKIYVVVAVLVVILIGLFIYLFTIDKKVRQLEKEN' A
#
# COMPACT_ATOMS: atom_id res chain seq x y z
N MET A 1 27.67 8.39 -12.25
CA MET A 1 26.49 7.72 -11.64
C MET A 1 25.99 8.40 -10.37
N LYS A 2 26.85 8.81 -9.42
CA LYS A 2 26.44 9.54 -8.20
C LYS A 2 25.56 10.79 -8.42
N LYS A 3 25.77 11.53 -9.53
CA LYS A 3 24.96 12.71 -9.86
C LYS A 3 23.54 12.33 -10.27
N PHE A 4 23.40 11.27 -11.08
CA PHE A 4 22.10 10.74 -11.51
C PHE A 4 21.29 10.17 -10.34
N THR A 5 21.95 9.44 -9.44
CA THR A 5 21.29 8.92 -8.22
C THR A 5 20.83 10.06 -7.30
N LEU A 6 21.60 11.15 -7.23
CA LEU A 6 21.21 12.34 -6.47
C LEU A 6 19.99 13.05 -7.09
N THR A 7 19.96 13.20 -8.42
CA THR A 7 18.83 13.82 -9.12
C THR A 7 17.55 12.99 -8.96
N LEU A 8 17.66 11.66 -9.05
CA LEU A 8 16.53 10.76 -8.85
C LEU A 8 15.98 10.83 -7.42
N LEU A 9 16.87 10.92 -6.43
CA LEU A 9 16.49 11.08 -5.03
C LEU A 9 15.78 12.41 -4.78
N SER A 10 16.25 13.52 -5.38
CA SER A 10 15.61 14.83 -5.27
C SER A 10 14.22 14.89 -5.92
N ILE A 11 14.00 14.15 -7.02
CA ILE A 11 12.67 14.04 -7.63
C ILE A 11 11.74 13.25 -6.70
N PHE A 12 12.23 12.18 -6.08
CA PHE A 12 11.44 11.34 -5.19
C PHE A 12 10.99 12.10 -3.93
N THR A 13 11.86 12.91 -3.33
CA THR A 13 11.50 13.74 -2.17
C THR A 13 10.50 14.84 -2.53
N PHE A 14 10.60 15.42 -3.74
CA PHE A 14 9.63 16.40 -4.22
C PHE A 14 8.24 15.81 -4.37
N LEU A 15 8.12 14.59 -4.91
CA LEU A 15 6.84 13.90 -5.04
C LEU A 15 6.18 13.60 -3.68
N ILE A 16 6.97 13.19 -2.69
CA ILE A 16 6.46 12.97 -1.32
C ILE A 16 6.02 14.28 -0.67
N SER A 17 6.77 15.37 -0.88
CA SER A 17 6.41 16.67 -0.30
C SER A 17 5.14 17.26 -0.90
N ASN A 18 4.87 17.07 -2.19
CA ASN A 18 3.63 17.51 -2.83
C ASN A 18 2.41 16.65 -2.44
N ALA A 19 2.64 15.40 -2.02
CA ALA A 19 1.58 14.55 -1.46
C ALA A 19 1.14 14.98 -0.05
N GLN A 20 1.88 15.87 0.61
CA GLN A 20 1.59 16.41 1.95
C GLN A 20 0.79 17.72 1.90
N GLU A 21 0.49 18.24 0.70
CA GLU A 21 -0.36 19.43 0.58
C GLU A 21 -1.73 19.11 1.20
N SER A 22 -2.18 19.98 2.11
CA SER A 22 -3.43 19.81 2.84
C SER A 22 -4.60 19.91 1.87
N ILE A 23 -4.99 18.77 1.30
CA ILE A 23 -6.19 18.67 0.49
C ILE A 23 -7.35 18.99 1.43
N GLU A 24 -8.06 20.09 1.18
CA GLU A 24 -9.20 20.55 1.98
C GLU A 24 -10.25 19.44 2.21
N MET A 25 -10.43 18.55 1.22
CA MET A 25 -11.29 17.36 1.32
C MET A 25 -10.72 16.23 2.21
N ALA A 26 -9.39 16.11 2.33
CA ALA A 26 -8.74 15.13 3.22
C ALA A 26 -8.82 15.58 4.68
N ASP A 27 -8.70 16.88 4.95
CA ASP A 27 -8.89 17.44 6.29
C ASP A 27 -10.36 17.38 6.73
N GLN A 28 -11.31 17.47 5.80
CA GLN A 28 -12.73 17.28 6.09
C GLN A 28 -13.06 15.82 6.46
N LEU A 29 -12.53 14.83 5.72
CA LEU A 29 -12.67 13.41 6.06
C LEU A 29 -11.95 13.03 7.37
N ARG A 30 -10.84 13.72 7.68
CA ARG A 30 -10.08 13.55 8.93
C ARG A 30 -10.79 14.19 10.13
N SER A 31 -11.31 15.41 9.97
CA SER A 31 -12.05 16.14 11.02
C SER A 31 -13.41 15.52 11.34
N GLU A 32 -14.07 14.89 10.35
CA GLU A 32 -15.30 14.13 10.54
C GLU A 32 -15.08 12.72 11.15
N GLY A 33 -13.82 12.31 11.37
CA GLY A 33 -13.48 11.00 11.95
C GLY A 33 -13.77 9.81 11.03
N LYS A 34 -13.93 10.01 9.72
CA LYS A 34 -14.34 8.96 8.77
C LYS A 34 -13.18 8.14 8.20
N ILE A 35 -11.94 8.44 8.57
CA ILE A 35 -10.74 7.66 8.17
C ILE A 35 -10.87 6.18 8.57
N TYR A 36 -11.58 5.86 9.66
CA TYR A 36 -11.78 4.49 10.11
C TYR A 36 -12.41 3.59 9.03
N VAL A 37 -13.30 4.12 8.18
CA VAL A 37 -13.91 3.34 7.10
C VAL A 37 -12.86 2.93 6.06
N VAL A 38 -11.97 3.86 5.71
CA VAL A 38 -10.87 3.59 4.77
C VAL A 38 -9.91 2.56 5.36
N VAL A 39 -9.53 2.71 6.63
CA VAL A 39 -8.66 1.73 7.31
C VAL A 39 -9.32 0.36 7.37
N ALA A 40 -10.62 0.29 7.66
CA ALA A 40 -11.37 -0.97 7.67
C ALA A 40 -11.36 -1.65 6.30
N VAL A 41 -11.60 -0.90 5.21
CA VAL A 41 -11.52 -1.44 3.84
C VAL A 41 -10.11 -1.95 3.52
N LEU A 42 -9.07 -1.19 3.90
CA LEU A 42 -7.67 -1.61 3.70
C LEU A 42 -7.34 -2.90 4.46
N VAL A 43 -7.80 -3.03 5.71
CA VAL A 43 -7.63 -4.26 6.51
C VAL A 43 -8.33 -5.45 5.85
N VAL A 44 -9.54 -5.26 5.34
CA VAL A 44 -10.29 -6.32 4.62
C VAL A 44 -9.53 -6.78 3.37
N ILE A 45 -9.01 -5.85 2.57
CA ILE A 45 -8.21 -6.17 1.38
C ILE A 45 -6.95 -6.94 1.77
N LEU A 46 -6.23 -6.50 2.82
CA LEU A 46 -5.03 -7.17 3.32
C LEU A 46 -5.31 -8.60 3.79
N ILE A 47 -6.37 -8.79 4.57
CA ILE A 47 -6.79 -10.13 5.02
C ILE A 47 -7.12 -11.02 3.82
N GLY A 48 -7.87 -10.50 2.84
CA GLY A 48 -8.17 -11.21 1.60
C GLY A 48 -6.90 -11.62 0.84
N LEU A 49 -5.91 -10.73 0.75
CA LEU A 49 -4.63 -11.00 0.12
C LEU A 49 -3.85 -12.10 0.84
N PHE A 50 -3.77 -12.06 2.18
CA PHE A 50 -3.09 -13.09 2.96
C PHE A 50 -3.76 -14.45 2.80
N ILE A 51 -5.10 -14.52 2.90
CA ILE A 51 -5.85 -15.76 2.69
C ILE A 51 -5.60 -16.32 1.29
N TYR A 52 -5.62 -15.46 0.27
CA TYR A 52 -5.35 -15.85 -1.10
C TYR A 52 -3.95 -16.46 -1.24
N LEU A 53 -2.91 -15.79 -0.72
CA LEU A 53 -1.53 -16.28 -0.76
C LEU A 53 -1.38 -17.62 -0.04
N PHE A 54 -1.94 -17.77 1.16
CA PHE A 54 -1.90 -19.04 1.89
C PHE A 54 -2.62 -20.16 1.13
N THR A 55 -3.71 -19.84 0.45
CA THR A 55 -4.45 -20.82 -0.37
C THR A 55 -3.61 -21.28 -1.55
N ILE A 56 -2.92 -20.36 -2.22
CA ILE A 56 -2.01 -20.68 -3.32
C ILE A 56 -0.84 -21.54 -2.82
N ASP A 57 -0.18 -21.14 -1.73
CA ASP A 57 0.94 -21.90 -1.14
C ASP A 57 0.54 -23.36 -0.86
N LYS A 58 -0.63 -23.57 -0.25
CA LYS A 58 -1.14 -24.92 0.03
C LYS A 58 -1.40 -25.73 -1.24
N LYS A 59 -1.96 -25.12 -2.28
CA LYS A 59 -2.22 -25.77 -3.57
C LYS A 59 -0.91 -26.14 -4.27
N VAL A 60 0.05 -25.22 -4.31
CA VAL A 60 1.37 -25.46 -4.90
C VAL A 60 2.08 -26.61 -4.18
N ARG A 61 2.08 -26.60 -2.84
CA ARG A 61 2.69 -27.66 -2.04
C ARG A 61 2.01 -29.03 -2.18
N GLN A 62 0.74 -29.09 -2.57
CA GLN A 62 0.07 -30.35 -2.91
C GLN A 62 0.53 -30.86 -4.27
N LEU A 63 0.59 -29.98 -5.28
CA LEU A 63 1.08 -30.32 -6.62
C LEU A 63 2.55 -30.78 -6.61
N GLU A 64 3.38 -30.23 -5.71
CA GLU A 64 4.77 -30.66 -5.51
C GLU A 64 4.89 -32.04 -4.85
N LYS A 65 3.88 -32.50 -4.11
CA LYS A 65 3.89 -33.82 -3.44
C LYS A 65 3.35 -34.95 -4.31
N GLU A 66 2.60 -34.60 -5.35
CA GLU A 66 1.97 -35.53 -6.29
C GLU A 66 2.85 -35.82 -7.52
N ASN A 67 3.99 -35.11 -7.64
CA ASN A 67 5.11 -35.46 -8.53
C ASN A 67 6.27 -36.05 -7.72
#